data_AF-A0A9E4ZEI3-F1
#
_entry.id   AF-A0A9E4ZEI3-F1
#
_cell.length_a   1.000
_cell.length_b   1.000
_cell.length_c   1.000
_cell.angle_alpha   90.00
_cell.angle_beta   90.00
_cell.angle_gamma   90.00
#
_symmetry.space_group_name_H-M   'P 1'
#
loop_
_entity.id
_entity.type
_entity.pdbx_description
1 polymer ?
#
loop_
_entity_poly.entity_id
_entity_poly.type
_entity_poly.pdbx_seq_one_letter_code
_entity_poly.pdbx_strand_id
1 'polypeptide(L)'
;MADCDLCGVSIPTVCPVRVFSPRFEQSYPEGVWKGLCGGCLAAAKKAYDESSEKVAAGTFGKCDLCGTKTQLQDVGVNVPSFSKGSIVKTRKICLKCLEESSESFEKKDELCGEHH
;
A
#
# COMPACT_ATOMS: atom_id res chain seq x y z
N MET A 1 -12.59 -11.33 -8.57
CA MET A 1 -11.69 -10.18 -8.81
C MET A 1 -11.76 -9.29 -7.60
N ALA A 2 -10.62 -8.77 -7.16
CA ALA A 2 -10.50 -7.85 -6.03
C ALA A 2 -9.86 -6.55 -6.52
N ASP A 3 -10.32 -5.43 -5.98
CA ASP A 3 -9.76 -4.12 -6.28
C ASP A 3 -8.51 -3.87 -5.43
N CYS A 4 -7.45 -3.37 -6.06
CA CYS A 4 -6.30 -2.89 -5.30
C CYS A 4 -6.69 -1.62 -4.52
N ASP A 5 -6.51 -1.62 -3.20
CA ASP A 5 -6.82 -0.49 -2.32
C ASP A 5 -5.98 0.77 -2.59
N LEU A 6 -4.89 0.70 -3.39
CA LEU A 6 -4.06 1.84 -3.76
C LEU A 6 -4.36 2.40 -5.16
N CYS A 7 -4.26 1.58 -6.20
CA CYS A 7 -4.45 2.02 -7.59
C CYS A 7 -5.89 1.86 -8.08
N GLY A 8 -6.74 1.10 -7.37
CA GLY A 8 -8.13 0.82 -7.74
C GLY A 8 -8.27 -0.14 -8.92
N VAL A 9 -7.19 -0.78 -9.38
CA VAL A 9 -7.27 -1.77 -10.46
C VAL A 9 -7.85 -3.07 -9.93
N SER A 10 -8.90 -3.55 -10.60
CA SER A 10 -9.48 -4.87 -10.35
C SER A 10 -8.62 -5.95 -10.99
N ILE A 11 -8.05 -6.83 -10.17
CA ILE A 11 -7.24 -7.96 -10.64
C ILE A 11 -7.68 -9.27 -9.99
N PRO A 12 -7.29 -10.44 -10.53
CA PRO A 12 -7.68 -11.74 -9.97
C PRO A 12 -7.18 -11.93 -8.54
N THR A 13 -5.95 -11.52 -8.27
CA THR A 13 -5.24 -11.80 -7.01
C THR A 13 -4.60 -10.53 -6.48
N VAL A 14 -4.82 -10.24 -5.19
CA VAL A 14 -4.18 -9.15 -4.46
C VAL A 14 -3.45 -9.73 -3.26
N CYS A 15 -2.35 -9.09 -2.88
CA CYS A 15 -1.58 -9.43 -1.71
C CYS A 15 -2.17 -8.78 -0.46
N PRO A 16 -2.47 -9.56 0.59
CA PRO A 16 -3.00 -9.02 1.82
C PRO A 16 -1.92 -8.21 2.56
N VAL A 17 -2.28 -7.00 2.95
CA VAL A 17 -1.48 -6.11 3.79
C VAL A 17 -2.32 -5.71 4.98
N ARG A 18 -1.77 -5.87 6.18
CA ARG A 18 -2.45 -5.52 7.42
C ARG A 18 -2.28 -4.02 7.66
N VAL A 19 -3.38 -3.34 8.01
CA VAL A 19 -3.36 -1.90 8.28
C VAL A 19 -4.14 -1.57 9.55
N PHE A 20 -3.67 -0.59 10.30
CA PHE A 20 -4.27 -0.18 11.57
C PHE A 20 -5.07 1.09 11.37
N SER A 21 -6.34 0.94 11.03
CA SER A 21 -7.23 2.08 10.79
C SER A 21 -7.87 2.57 12.08
N PRO A 22 -7.77 3.87 12.43
CA PRO A 22 -8.37 4.41 13.65
C PRO A 22 -9.90 4.29 13.66
N ARG A 23 -10.52 4.17 12.48
CA ARG A 23 -11.96 3.95 12.35
C ARG A 23 -12.39 2.59 12.89
N PHE A 24 -11.52 1.59 12.83
CA PHE A 24 -11.82 0.20 13.16
C PHE A 24 -11.14 -0.28 14.44
N GLU A 25 -10.40 0.59 15.13
CA GLU A 25 -9.58 0.24 16.30
C GLU A 25 -10.36 -0.48 17.41
N GLN A 26 -11.61 -0.08 17.67
CA GLN A 26 -12.44 -0.70 18.70
C GLN A 26 -12.95 -2.10 18.32
N SER A 27 -13.25 -2.34 17.04
CA SER A 27 -13.82 -3.60 16.58
C SER A 27 -12.76 -4.58 16.07
N TYR A 28 -11.64 -4.05 15.60
CA TYR A 28 -10.52 -4.78 15.00
C TYR A 28 -9.21 -4.19 15.54
N PRO A 29 -8.89 -4.42 16.83
CA PRO A 29 -7.65 -3.92 17.45
C PRO A 29 -6.40 -4.51 16.80
N GLU A 30 -6.57 -5.71 16.27
CA GLU A 30 -5.62 -6.43 15.45
C GLU A 30 -5.42 -5.82 14.05
N GLY A 31 -6.11 -4.74 13.68
CA GLY A 31 -6.03 -4.16 12.35
C GLY A 31 -6.92 -4.88 11.33
N VAL A 32 -6.98 -4.31 10.13
CA VAL A 32 -7.83 -4.77 9.02
C VAL A 32 -6.97 -5.11 7.81
N TRP A 33 -7.42 -6.07 7.02
CA TRP A 33 -6.73 -6.49 5.81
C TRP A 33 -7.09 -5.61 4.62
N LYS A 34 -6.08 -5.25 3.83
CA LYS A 34 -6.17 -4.51 2.59
C LYS A 34 -5.54 -5.30 1.46
N GLY A 35 -6.05 -5.15 0.25
CA GLY A 35 -5.55 -5.88 -0.92
C GLY A 35 -4.69 -4.99 -1.81
N LEU A 36 -3.40 -5.31 -1.95
CA LEU A 36 -2.51 -4.59 -2.88
C LEU A 36 -2.14 -5.46 -4.08
N CYS A 37 -2.17 -4.89 -5.29
CA CYS A 37 -1.57 -5.56 -6.44
C CYS A 37 -0.04 -5.59 -6.31
N GLY A 38 0.61 -6.55 -6.99
CA GLY A 38 2.07 -6.71 -6.93
C GLY A 38 2.84 -5.42 -7.27
N GLY A 39 2.34 -4.63 -8.24
CA GLY A 39 2.96 -3.34 -8.58
C GLY A 39 2.85 -2.29 -7.47
N CYS A 40 1.69 -2.18 -6.81
CA CYS A 40 1.51 -1.25 -5.70
C CYS A 40 2.28 -1.70 -4.45
N LEU A 41 2.36 -3.01 -4.22
CA LEU A 41 3.13 -3.60 -3.13
C LEU A 41 4.64 -3.35 -3.33
N ALA A 42 5.16 -3.54 -4.55
CA ALA A 42 6.54 -3.22 -4.90
C ALA A 42 6.85 -1.72 -4.73
N ALA A 43 5.94 -0.85 -5.17
CA ALA A 43 6.08 0.59 -4.98
C ALA A 43 6.11 0.99 -3.50
N ALA A 44 5.27 0.36 -2.67
CA ALA A 44 5.26 0.58 -1.24
C ALA A 44 6.57 0.11 -0.57
N LYS A 45 7.09 -1.08 -0.92
CA LYS A 45 8.40 -1.54 -0.42
C LYS A 45 9.52 -0.58 -0.80
N LYS A 46 9.54 -0.13 -2.06
CA LYS A 46 10.54 0.85 -2.51
C LYS A 46 10.47 2.15 -1.69
N ALA A 47 9.27 2.68 -1.46
CA ALA A 47 9.10 3.88 -0.65
C ALA A 47 9.52 3.67 0.82
N TYR A 48 9.32 2.47 1.37
CA TYR A 48 9.82 2.10 2.70
C TYR A 48 11.34 2.18 2.76
N ASP A 49 12.03 1.53 1.81
CA ASP A 49 13.49 1.48 1.71
C ASP A 49 14.07 2.90 1.60
N GLU A 50 13.53 3.71 0.68
CA GLU A 50 13.94 5.12 0.51
C GLU A 50 13.68 5.98 1.75
N SER A 51 12.63 5.69 2.52
CA SER A 51 12.32 6.41 3.76
C SER A 51 13.23 6.03 4.92
N SER A 52 13.82 4.83 4.89
CA SER A 52 14.83 4.40 5.88
C SER A 52 16.17 5.09 5.64
N GLU A 53 16.50 5.41 4.38
CA GLU A 53 17.75 6.08 4.01
C GLU A 53 17.68 7.61 4.14
N LYS A 54 16.49 8.21 3.91
CA LYS A 54 16.29 9.66 3.91
C LYS A 54 15.69 10.11 5.23
N VAL A 55 16.49 10.79 6.06
CA VAL A 55 16.05 11.42 7.31
C VAL A 55 14.91 12.43 7.04
N ALA A 56 13.67 12.04 7.33
CA ALA A 56 12.51 12.89 7.56
C ALA A 56 11.91 13.70 6.37
N ALA A 57 11.97 13.22 5.12
CA ALA A 57 11.26 13.86 4.00
C ALA A 57 9.80 13.38 3.86
N GLY A 58 8.96 13.64 4.86
CA GLY A 58 7.54 13.22 4.83
C GLY A 58 6.57 14.39 4.95
N THR A 59 5.42 14.32 4.28
CA THR A 59 4.34 15.32 4.40
C THR A 59 3.36 14.92 5.50
N PHE A 60 2.94 15.84 6.36
CA PHE A 60 1.88 15.54 7.34
C PHE A 60 0.51 15.50 6.66
N GLY A 61 -0.26 14.44 6.88
CA GLY A 61 -1.57 14.28 6.23
C GLY A 61 -2.30 13.02 6.66
N LYS A 62 -3.36 12.66 5.92
CA LYS A 62 -4.11 11.41 6.12
C LYS A 62 -3.54 10.29 5.24
N CYS A 63 -3.20 9.16 5.83
CA CYS A 63 -2.74 7.97 5.11
C CYS A 63 -3.86 7.42 4.21
N ASP A 64 -3.55 7.18 2.93
CA ASP A 64 -4.51 6.64 1.96
C ASP A 64 -4.91 5.18 2.26
N LEU A 65 -4.11 4.42 3.01
CA LEU A 65 -4.40 3.02 3.36
C LEU A 65 -5.19 2.86 4.65
N CYS A 66 -4.66 3.37 5.76
CA CYS A 66 -5.27 3.19 7.09
C CYS A 66 -6.15 4.37 7.51
N GLY A 67 -5.95 5.56 6.93
CA GLY A 67 -6.67 6.76 7.34
C GLY A 67 -6.12 7.49 8.58
N THR A 68 -5.02 7.01 9.17
CA THR A 68 -4.32 7.70 10.28
C THR A 68 -3.72 9.03 9.81
N LYS A 69 -3.77 10.05 10.66
CA LYS A 69 -3.13 11.35 10.40
C LYS A 69 -1.72 11.36 11.01
N THR A 70 -0.69 11.37 10.18
CA THR A 70 0.72 11.34 10.62
C THR A 70 1.64 11.85 9.50
N GLN A 71 2.95 11.72 9.67
CA GLN A 71 3.94 11.93 8.62
C GLN A 71 3.86 10.81 7.57
N LEU A 72 3.72 11.20 6.31
CA LEU A 72 3.46 10.32 5.17
C LEU A 72 4.57 10.41 4.14
N GLN A 73 4.83 9.28 3.49
CA GLN A 73 5.73 9.14 2.36
C GLN A 73 4.96 9.11 1.05
N ASP A 74 5.60 9.59 -0.01
CA ASP A 74 5.06 9.58 -1.36
C ASP A 74 5.30 8.23 -2.03
N VAL A 75 4.21 7.57 -2.44
CA VAL A 75 4.24 6.29 -3.16
C VAL A 75 3.67 6.50 -4.56
N GLY A 76 4.51 6.36 -5.58
CA GLY A 76 4.07 6.42 -6.97
C GLY A 76 3.38 5.12 -7.38
N VAL A 77 2.07 5.16 -7.65
CA VAL A 77 1.29 4.02 -8.13
C VAL A 77 0.88 4.23 -9.57
N ASN A 78 0.99 3.19 -10.39
CA ASN A 78 0.54 3.23 -11.77
C ASN A 78 -0.94 2.85 -11.86
N VAL A 79 -1.75 3.74 -12.42
CA VAL A 79 -3.19 3.54 -12.65
C VAL A 79 -3.44 3.51 -14.16
N PRO A 80 -4.02 2.43 -14.73
CA PRO A 80 -4.38 2.38 -16.13
C PRO A 80 -5.45 3.44 -16.44
N SER A 81 -5.32 4.09 -17.60
CA SER A 81 -6.20 5.14 -18.06
C SER A 81 -6.47 4.96 -19.54
N PHE A 82 -7.75 4.90 -19.92
CA PHE A 82 -8.16 4.68 -21.32
C PHE A 82 -7.61 5.73 -22.29
N SER A 83 -7.40 6.97 -21.85
CA SER A 83 -6.93 8.06 -22.72
C SER A 83 -5.41 8.19 -22.80
N LYS A 84 -4.68 7.75 -21.76
CA LYS A 84 -3.24 8.00 -21.60
C LYS A 84 -2.40 6.72 -21.43
N GLY A 85 -3.03 5.55 -21.57
CA GLY A 85 -2.44 4.24 -21.28
C GLY A 85 -2.31 4.00 -19.78
N SER A 86 -1.36 4.67 -19.14
CA SER A 86 -1.05 4.48 -17.73
C SER A 86 -0.60 5.81 -17.11
N ILE A 87 -1.23 6.22 -16.01
CA ILE A 87 -0.89 7.46 -15.29
C ILE A 87 -0.28 7.13 -13.93
N VAL A 88 0.82 7.78 -13.61
CA VAL A 88 1.41 7.71 -12.27
C VAL A 88 0.63 8.66 -11.36
N LYS A 89 0.04 8.11 -10.30
CA LYS A 89 -0.56 8.88 -9.21
C LYS A 89 0.29 8.72 -7.97
N THR A 90 0.42 9.80 -7.21
CA THR A 90 1.11 9.75 -5.93
C THR A 90 0.11 9.50 -4.81
N ARG A 91 0.38 8.51 -3.97
CA ARG A 91 -0.37 8.18 -2.75
C ARG A 91 0.45 8.54 -1.53
N LYS A 92 -0.20 9.00 -0.47
CA LYS A 92 0.45 9.42 0.77
C LYS A 92 0.25 8.34 1.82
N ILE A 93 1.31 7.60 2.15
CA ILE A 93 1.24 6.41 3.01
C ILE A 93 2.10 6.60 4.26
N CYS A 94 1.58 6.22 5.43
CA CYS A 94 2.36 6.30 6.68
C CYS A 94 3.42 5.20 6.75
N LEU A 95 4.48 5.45 7.53
CA LEU A 95 5.59 4.51 7.67
C LEU A 95 5.13 3.12 8.15
N LYS A 96 4.19 3.04 9.09
CA LYS A 96 3.65 1.77 9.59
C LYS A 96 2.98 0.94 8.48
N CYS A 97 2.21 1.57 7.58
CA CYS A 97 1.61 0.84 6.46
C CYS A 97 2.65 0.43 5.42
N LEU A 98 3.74 1.18 5.27
CA LEU A 98 4.85 0.82 4.38
C LEU A 98 5.66 -0.37 4.92
N GLU A 99 5.89 -0.41 6.23
CA GLU A 99 6.53 -1.53 6.92
C GLU A 99 5.74 -2.84 6.70
N GLU A 100 4.45 -2.84 7.02
CA GLU A 100 3.56 -4.00 6.78
C GLU A 100 3.51 -4.39 5.30
N SER A 101 3.55 -3.40 4.38
CA SER A 101 3.63 -3.67 2.95
C SER A 101 4.96 -4.30 2.54
N SER A 102 6.07 -3.90 3.17
CA SER A 102 7.39 -4.49 2.92
C SER A 102 7.44 -5.94 3.40
N GLU A 103 6.89 -6.24 4.57
CA GLU A 103 6.78 -7.61 5.07
C GLU A 103 5.90 -8.48 4.16
N SER A 104 4.74 -7.97 3.75
CA SER A 104 3.87 -8.67 2.80
C SER A 104 4.53 -8.87 1.42
N PHE A 105 5.40 -7.96 0.99
CA PHE A 105 6.16 -8.12 -0.26
C PHE A 105 7.15 -9.28 -0.17
N GLU A 106 7.86 -9.41 0.94
CA GLU A 106 8.82 -10.49 1.16
C GLU A 106 8.14 -11.86 1.21
N LYS A 107 6.89 -11.89 1.67
CA LYS A 107 6.03 -13.07 1.70
C LYS A 107 5.12 -13.19 0.48
N LYS A 108 5.29 -12.39 -0.58
CA LYS A 108 4.32 -12.35 -1.70
C LYS A 108 4.13 -13.71 -2.37
N ASP A 109 5.20 -14.50 -2.45
CA ASP A 109 5.18 -15.78 -3.17
C ASP A 109 4.30 -16.81 -2.44
N GLU A 110 4.35 -16.78 -1.11
CA GLU A 110 3.52 -17.62 -0.24
C GLU A 110 2.07 -17.10 -0.14
N LEU A 111 1.89 -15.78 -0.10
CA LEU A 111 0.59 -15.14 0.13
C LEU A 111 -0.26 -14.95 -1.12
N CYS A 112 0.38 -14.73 -2.27
CA CYS A 112 -0.28 -14.35 -3.53
C CYS A 112 -0.19 -15.45 -4.59
N GLY A 113 0.44 -16.58 -4.24
CA GLY A 113 0.39 -17.87 -4.94
C GLY A 113 0.19 -17.74 -6.44
N GLU A 114 1.27 -17.51 -7.18
CA GLU A 114 1.29 -17.87 -8.60
C GLU A 114 1.30 -19.39 -8.66
N HIS A 115 0.10 -20.01 -8.60
CA HIS A 115 -0.08 -21.41 -8.96
C HIS A 115 0.18 -21.49 -10.48
N HIS A 116 1.44 -21.65 -10.86
CA HIS A 116 1.84 -22.05 -12.21
C HIS A 116 1.38 -23.48 -12.50
#